data_AF-A0A8T4MWW7-F1
#
_entry.id   AF-A0A8T4MWW7-F1
#
_cell.length_a   1.000
_cell.length_b   1.000
_cell.length_c   1.000
_cell.angle_alpha   90.00
_cell.angle_beta   90.00
_cell.angle_gamma   90.00
#
_symmetry.space_group_name_H-M   'P 1'
#
loop_
_entity.id
_entity.type
_entity.pdbx_description
1 polymer ?
#
loop_
_entity_poly.entity_id
_entity_poly.type
_entity_poly.pdbx_seq_one_letter_code
_entity_poly.pdbx_strand_id
1 'polypeptide(L)' 'MRKSDDGKYKVLGIDKFDGDDWLHETYDTAEEALKEAREKTKEAMSSASDKSIATVFYAYDPKGNYLGGDAWSEDG' A
#
# COMPACT_ATOMS: atom_id res chain seq x y z
N MET A 1 13.11 25.09 0.01
CA MET A 1 12.30 24.56 1.13
C MET A 1 11.52 23.36 0.60
N ARG A 2 12.15 22.17 0.55
CA ARG A 2 11.39 20.95 0.29
C ARG A 2 10.65 20.67 1.60
N LYS A 3 9.31 20.67 1.58
CA LYS A 3 8.55 20.00 2.65
C LYS A 3 9.03 18.56 2.58
N SER A 4 10.02 18.21 3.39
CA SER A 4 10.43 16.83 3.48
C SER A 4 9.22 16.10 4.05
N ASP A 5 8.78 15.03 3.39
CA ASP A 5 7.88 14.01 3.96
C ASP A 5 8.50 13.30 5.20
N ASP A 6 9.47 13.95 5.86
CA ASP A 6 10.07 13.55 7.12
C ASP A 6 8.96 13.48 8.17
N GLY A 7 8.58 12.24 8.52
CA GLY A 7 7.56 11.95 9.51
C GLY A 7 6.24 11.43 8.96
N LYS A 8 6.06 11.34 7.63
CA LYS A 8 4.84 10.79 7.04
C LYS A 8 4.95 9.29 6.78
N TYR A 9 3.88 8.58 7.06
CA TYR A 9 3.67 7.20 6.64
C TYR A 9 3.34 7.19 5.16
N LYS A 10 3.79 6.17 4.43
CA LYS A 10 3.65 6.12 2.96
C LYS A 10 2.92 4.87 2.56
N VAL A 11 2.04 4.97 1.58
CA VAL A 11 1.44 3.82 0.92
C VAL A 11 1.98 3.76 -0.50
N LEU A 12 2.60 2.64 -0.87
CA LEU A 12 3.08 2.38 -2.22
C LEU A 12 2.15 1.38 -2.90
N GLY A 13 1.75 1.66 -4.13
CA GLY A 13 1.11 0.69 -5.02
C GLY A 13 2.20 -0.06 -5.78
N ILE A 14 2.15 -1.39 -5.73
CA ILE A 14 3.04 -2.29 -6.47
C ILE A 14 2.20 -3.05 -7.47
N ASP A 15 2.35 -2.74 -8.74
CA ASP A 15 1.73 -3.52 -9.80
C ASP A 15 2.63 -4.70 -10.17
N LYS A 16 2.07 -5.90 -10.03
CA LYS A 16 2.78 -7.17 -10.27
C LYS A 16 2.77 -7.56 -11.74
N PHE A 17 1.94 -6.92 -12.56
CA PHE A 17 1.84 -7.20 -13.98
C PHE A 17 2.96 -6.53 -14.78
N ASP A 18 3.14 -5.22 -14.59
CA ASP A 18 4.17 -4.43 -15.26
C ASP A 18 5.45 -4.26 -14.43
N GLY A 19 5.37 -4.49 -13.12
CA GLY A 19 6.50 -4.36 -12.20
C GLY A 19 6.78 -2.90 -11.80
N ASP A 20 5.85 -1.98 -12.07
CA ASP A 20 5.98 -0.59 -11.68
C ASP A 20 5.49 -0.37 -10.24
N ASP A 21 6.26 0.43 -9.49
CA ASP A 21 5.90 0.92 -8.18
C ASP A 21 5.66 2.43 -8.18
N TRP A 22 4.63 2.87 -7.44
CA TRP A 22 4.34 4.29 -7.28
C TRP A 22 3.94 4.64 -5.85
N LEU A 23 4.23 5.87 -5.45
CA LEU A 23 3.68 6.45 -4.23
C LEU A 23 2.20 6.73 -4.46
N HIS A 24 1.33 5.99 -3.77
CA HIS A 24 -0.12 6.21 -3.79
C HIS A 24 -0.47 7.47 -2.99
N GLU A 25 -0.15 7.47 -1.69
CA GLU A 25 -0.45 8.59 -0.79
C GLU A 25 0.42 8.56 0.48
N THR A 26 0.40 9.66 1.23
CA THR A 26 1.11 9.81 2.51
C THR A 26 0.15 10.16 3.65
N TYR A 27 0.37 9.60 4.83
CA TYR A 27 -0.50 9.72 6.00
C TYR A 27 0.26 10.22 7.23
N ASP A 28 -0.48 10.79 8.18
CA ASP A 28 0.05 11.24 9.47
C ASP A 28 0.23 10.11 10.47
N THR A 29 -0.55 9.02 10.33
CA THR A 29 -0.52 7.89 11.25
C THR A 29 -0.33 6.55 10.54
N ALA A 30 0.25 5.58 11.27
CA ALA A 30 0.39 4.20 10.81
C ALA A 30 -0.97 3.55 10.53
N GLU A 31 -1.99 3.87 11.35
CA GLU A 31 -3.32 3.29 11.24
C GLU A 31 -4.01 3.70 9.93
N GLU A 32 -3.93 4.99 9.57
CA GLU A 32 -4.47 5.49 8.31
C GLU A 32 -3.78 4.85 7.11
N ALA A 33 -2.45 4.80 7.10
CA ALA A 33 -1.69 4.17 6.02
C ALA A 33 -2.00 2.68 5.87
N LEU A 34 -2.10 1.95 7.00
CA LEU A 34 -2.45 0.52 6.99
C LEU A 34 -3.87 0.28 6.52
N LYS A 35 -4.81 1.12 6.94
CA LYS A 35 -6.21 1.01 6.53
C LYS A 35 -6.32 1.23 5.02
N GLU A 36 -5.73 2.30 4.50
CA GLU A 36 -5.72 2.57 3.06
C GLU A 36 -5.09 1.42 2.28
N ALA A 37 -3.89 0.99 2.67
CA ALA A 37 -3.18 -0.08 1.97
C ALA A 37 -4.00 -1.37 1.88
N ARG A 38 -4.72 -1.73 2.96
CA ARG A 38 -5.61 -2.90 2.98
C ARG A 38 -6.85 -2.70 2.10
N GLU A 39 -7.50 -1.55 2.18
CA GLU A 39 -8.68 -1.25 1.38
C GLU A 39 -8.35 -1.26 -0.11
N LYS A 40 -7.26 -0.58 -0.52
CA LYS A 40 -6.80 -0.54 -1.91
C LYS A 40 -6.37 -1.89 -2.44
N THR A 41 -5.63 -2.66 -1.65
CA THR A 41 -5.27 -4.05 -2.03
C THR A 41 -6.52 -4.90 -2.23
N LYS A 42 -7.52 -4.80 -1.35
CA LYS A 42 -8.77 -5.55 -1.49
C LYS A 42 -9.57 -5.13 -2.72
N GLU A 43 -9.65 -3.84 -3.02
CA GLU A 43 -10.30 -3.30 -4.22
C GLU A 43 -9.63 -3.80 -5.50
N ALA A 44 -8.30 -3.74 -5.57
CA ALA A 44 -7.51 -4.21 -6.70
C ALA A 44 -7.70 -5.73 -6.90
N MET A 45 -7.58 -6.51 -5.83
CA MET A 45 -7.77 -7.97 -5.87
C MET A 45 -9.20 -8.38 -6.26
N SER A 46 -10.21 -7.61 -5.84
CA SER A 46 -11.61 -7.88 -6.18
C SER A 46 -11.95 -7.51 -7.62
N SER A 47 -11.20 -6.59 -8.21
CA SER A 47 -11.37 -6.13 -9.59
C SER A 47 -10.50 -6.89 -10.59
N ALA A 48 -9.44 -7.56 -10.12
CA ALA A 48 -8.51 -8.30 -10.95
C ALA A 48 -9.12 -9.62 -11.45
N SER A 49 -8.95 -9.89 -12.75
CA SER A 49 -9.31 -11.19 -13.34
C SER A 49 -8.34 -12.31 -12.92
N ASP A 50 -7.11 -11.96 -12.57
CA ASP A 50 -6.11 -12.85 -11.98
C ASP A 50 -5.51 -12.17 -10.74
N LYS A 51 -5.79 -12.73 -9.57
CA LYS A 51 -5.33 -12.23 -8.27
C LYS A 51 -3.81 -12.29 -8.12
N SER A 52 -3.12 -13.13 -8.92
CA SER A 52 -1.67 -13.31 -8.85
C SER A 52 -0.91 -12.09 -9.38
N ILE A 53 -1.53 -11.34 -10.30
CA ILE A 53 -0.97 -10.14 -10.94
C ILE A 53 -1.64 -8.85 -10.46
N ALA A 54 -2.58 -8.94 -9.51
CA ALA A 54 -3.25 -7.76 -8.99
C ALA A 54 -2.26 -6.84 -8.26
N THR A 55 -2.49 -5.54 -8.38
CA THR A 55 -1.78 -4.53 -7.61
C THR A 55 -1.95 -4.79 -6.11
N VAL A 56 -0.84 -4.69 -5.37
CA VAL A 56 -0.83 -4.76 -3.91
C VAL A 56 -0.33 -3.43 -3.37
N PHE A 57 -0.97 -2.94 -2.32
CA PHE A 57 -0.60 -1.69 -1.67
C PHE A 57 0.09 -2.00 -0.33
N TYR A 58 1.22 -1.35 -0.09
CA TYR A 58 2.07 -1.55 1.08
C TYR A 58 2.22 -0.25 1.86
N ALA A 59 1.96 -0.30 3.17
CA ALA A 59 2.23 0.80 4.09
C ALA A 59 3.65 0.70 4.66
N TYR A 60 4.30 1.86 4.74
CA TYR A 60 5.63 2.03 5.31
C TYR A 60 5.63 3.17 6.33
N ASP A 61 6.46 3.04 7.36
CA ASP A 61 6.71 4.11 8.31
C ASP A 61 7.60 5.22 7.70
N PRO A 62 7.77 6.37 8.38
CA PRO A 62 8.61 7.46 7.87
C PRO A 62 10.08 7.11 7.69
N LYS A 63 10.55 6.02 8.31
CA LYS A 63 11.91 5.50 8.19
C LYS A 63 12.04 4.48 7.06
N GLY A 64 10.94 4.15 6.37
CA GLY A 64 10.89 3.15 5.31
C GLY A 64 10.73 1.72 5.82
N ASN A 65 10.37 1.50 7.08
CA ASN A 65 10.07 0.16 7.58
C ASN A 65 8.69 -0.28 7.11
N TYR A 66 8.58 -1.52 6.63
CA TYR A 66 7.32 -2.12 6.24
C TYR A 66 6.37 -2.27 7.44
N LEU A 67 5.12 -1.85 7.28
CA LEU A 67 4.08 -1.93 8.31
C LEU A 67 3.03 -3.00 8.01
N GLY A 68 2.71 -3.25 6.74
CA GLY A 68 1.59 -4.10 6.34
C GLY A 68 0.85 -3.55 5.12
N GLY A 69 -0.08 -4.33 4.57
CA GLY A 69 -0.94 -3.87 3.47
C GLY A 69 -1.35 -5.00 2.51
N ASP A 70 -0.50 -6.02 2.41
CA ASP A 70 -0.77 -7.29 1.70
C ASP A 70 -1.67 -8.27 2.45
N ALA A 71 -2.15 -7.92 3.65
CA ALA A 71 -2.97 -8.78 4.47
C ALA A 71 -4.37 -8.95 3.84
N TRP A 72 -4.42 -9.69 2.74
CA TRP A 72 -5.57 -10.42 2.29
C TRP A 72 -5.44 -11.83 2.87
N SER A 73 -5.85 -11.98 4.13
CA SER A 73 -6.11 -13.31 4.66
C SER A 73 -7.46 -13.77 4.14
N GLU A 74 -7.49 -14.78 3.25
CA GLU A 74 -8.67 -15.63 3.03
C GLU A 74 -8.92 -16.53 4.25
N ASP A 75 -9.03 -15.93 5.44
CA ASP A 75 -9.52 -16.66 6.61
C ASP A 75 -10.91 -16.11 6.97
N GLY A 76 -11.89 -16.70 6.29
CA GLY A 76 -13.32 -16.61 6.57
C GLY A 76 -13.92 -18.01 6.47
#